data_AF-A0A919ERB8-F1
#
_entry.id   AF-A0A919ERB8-F1
#
_cell.length_a   1.000
_cell.length_b   1.000
_cell.length_c   1.000
_cell.angle_alpha   90.00
_cell.angle_beta   90.00
_cell.angle_gamma   90.00
#
_symmetry.space_group_name_H-M   'P 1'
#
loop_
_entity.id
_entity.type
_entity.pdbx_description
1 polymer ?
#
loop_
_entity_poly.entity_id
_entity_poly.type
_entity_poly.pdbx_seq_one_letter_code
_entity_poly.pdbx_strand_id
1 'polypeptide(L)'
;MTHLNNSVAVKESGMTQPQPRTLLQHLLETTPGLNCTTWARFQVLWGRMASEAAQGLGLPKLAHVRVSRSSYQRWLSGAHVTKGDTAVILEWYFGKSAAELARPVPRREIVRPSPLGPSTLTAATRALDYTWNTSRYVPGEPNTGVIGTWELSGGRHFDGTAIGLQLYEAAPDGDQVELKEADLPHLQSYVRSSRRGVVLASLCTAGETGLYLLDAAHARRQLTTGQVPRIPAAYQLDDLTFSLTRALYVLDDGMLADDLPLSDRAEELGYYVKTGDSAPPRSDMPELSPVGAAWLGSTLCAQYITRRLDELPAIPVFWTREATGEECAPWLLFRHKHEYLQAVASRFAGAASPLGRAFCVPEQAVHSTEPHERILLLLTVAMMEMHRITVWITNDPAYTQTEGFVLAQNRAILANWVREDSSVWRVATTSAAQDVAPYREAIAHAQAHSIVDAPTPAARLQALAEYLELDWTWLVARCRALGESGITGMLRPRSRHLTLTALDQTLRFLGAM
;
A
#
# COMPACT_ATOMS: atom_id res chain seq x y z
N MET A 1 -40.27 -66.04 -22.12
CA MET A 1 -40.28 -64.85 -22.99
C MET A 1 -39.46 -63.78 -22.28
N THR A 2 -38.15 -63.93 -22.18
CA THR A 2 -37.14 -63.63 -23.23
C THR A 2 -37.29 -62.21 -23.75
N HIS A 3 -36.53 -61.28 -23.17
CA HIS A 3 -35.94 -60.18 -23.93
C HIS A 3 -34.55 -59.88 -23.35
N LEU A 4 -33.56 -60.17 -24.18
CA LEU A 4 -32.16 -59.78 -24.02
C LEU A 4 -32.05 -58.26 -24.08
N ASN A 5 -31.31 -57.66 -23.15
CA ASN A 5 -30.82 -56.30 -23.29
C ASN A 5 -29.30 -56.36 -23.51
N ASN A 6 -28.90 -55.98 -24.73
CA ASN A 6 -27.51 -55.87 -25.16
C ASN A 6 -26.86 -54.65 -24.52
N SER A 7 -25.95 -54.90 -23.58
CA SER A 7 -25.02 -53.91 -23.04
C SER A 7 -23.92 -53.65 -24.06
N VAL A 8 -24.04 -52.60 -24.86
CA VAL A 8 -22.93 -52.07 -25.66
C VAL A 8 -22.05 -51.25 -24.72
N ALA A 9 -20.94 -51.84 -24.30
CA ALA A 9 -19.86 -51.15 -23.61
C ALA A 9 -19.24 -50.12 -24.56
N VAL A 10 -19.55 -48.84 -24.35
CA VAL A 10 -18.79 -47.73 -24.90
C VAL A 10 -17.42 -47.77 -24.21
N LYS A 11 -16.39 -48.12 -24.97
CA LYS A 11 -14.99 -47.93 -24.56
C LYS A 11 -14.80 -46.45 -24.22
N GLU A 12 -14.68 -46.16 -22.93
CA GLU A 12 -14.06 -44.92 -22.47
C GLU A 12 -12.65 -44.86 -23.07
N SER A 13 -12.51 -44.05 -24.11
CA SER A 13 -11.23 -43.64 -24.66
C SER A 13 -10.48 -42.93 -23.56
N GLY A 14 -9.55 -43.64 -22.92
CA GLY A 14 -8.69 -43.10 -21.88
C GLY A 14 -8.06 -41.78 -22.35
N MET A 15 -8.47 -40.69 -21.71
CA MET A 15 -7.73 -39.44 -21.77
C MET A 15 -6.36 -39.72 -21.17
N THR A 16 -5.37 -40.02 -22.02
CA THR A 16 -3.96 -40.05 -21.64
C THR A 16 -3.64 -38.72 -20.97
N GLN A 17 -3.38 -38.77 -19.65
CA GLN A 17 -2.84 -37.62 -18.94
C GLN A 17 -1.62 -37.10 -19.72
N PRO A 18 -1.54 -35.78 -20.02
CA PRO A 18 -0.42 -35.25 -20.77
C PRO A 18 0.87 -35.50 -19.99
N GLN A 19 1.78 -36.31 -20.57
CA GLN A 19 3.05 -36.67 -19.94
C GLN A 19 3.79 -35.40 -19.46
N PRO A 20 4.37 -35.43 -18.25
CA PRO A 20 5.07 -34.26 -17.71
C PRO A 20 6.28 -33.91 -18.59
N ARG A 21 6.40 -32.63 -18.98
CA ARG A 21 7.50 -32.14 -19.82
C ARG A 21 8.80 -32.26 -19.04
N THR A 22 9.85 -32.80 -19.67
CA THR A 22 11.19 -32.84 -19.06
C THR A 22 11.89 -31.48 -19.15
N LEU A 23 12.89 -31.27 -18.30
CA LEU A 23 13.74 -30.07 -18.37
C LEU A 23 14.41 -29.93 -19.74
N LEU A 24 14.84 -31.05 -20.35
CA LEU A 24 15.36 -31.05 -21.72
C LEU A 24 14.35 -30.52 -22.73
N GLN A 25 13.09 -30.98 -22.66
CA GLN A 25 12.05 -30.48 -23.54
C GLN A 25 11.82 -28.98 -23.34
N HIS A 26 11.79 -28.53 -22.08
CA HIS A 26 11.61 -27.12 -21.77
C HIS A 26 12.75 -26.24 -22.30
N LEU A 27 14.01 -26.63 -22.11
CA LEU A 27 15.16 -25.86 -22.61
C LEU A 27 15.18 -25.81 -24.15
N LEU A 28 14.86 -26.90 -24.83
CA LEU A 28 14.73 -26.90 -26.28
C LEU A 28 13.63 -25.95 -26.78
N GLU A 29 12.56 -25.76 -25.99
CA GLU A 29 11.45 -24.83 -26.27
C GLU A 29 11.81 -23.38 -25.99
N THR A 30 12.44 -23.10 -24.84
CA THR A 30 12.51 -21.75 -24.27
C THR A 30 13.88 -21.08 -24.37
N THR A 31 14.95 -21.82 -24.65
CA THR A 31 16.28 -21.20 -24.83
C THR A 31 16.27 -20.31 -26.09
N PRO A 32 16.62 -19.01 -25.97
CA PRO A 32 16.66 -18.09 -27.09
C PRO A 32 17.53 -18.63 -28.23
N GLY A 33 16.99 -18.64 -29.45
CA GLY A 33 17.69 -19.12 -30.64
C GLY A 33 17.63 -20.65 -30.89
N LEU A 34 17.06 -21.47 -29.99
CA LEU A 34 16.88 -22.91 -30.23
C LEU A 34 15.51 -23.24 -30.84
N ASN A 35 14.40 -22.91 -30.15
CA ASN A 35 13.00 -23.24 -30.53
C ASN A 35 12.86 -24.59 -31.28
N CYS A 36 13.28 -25.66 -30.62
CA CYS A 36 13.68 -26.93 -31.21
C CYS A 36 12.86 -28.11 -30.67
N THR A 37 11.56 -28.11 -30.96
CA THR A 37 10.61 -29.15 -30.52
C THR A 37 10.34 -30.25 -31.52
N THR A 38 10.83 -30.11 -32.75
CA THR A 38 10.63 -31.09 -33.81
C THR A 38 11.91 -31.89 -34.04
N TRP A 39 11.74 -33.17 -34.39
CA TRP A 39 12.88 -34.05 -34.69
C TRP A 39 13.82 -33.48 -35.76
N ALA A 40 13.26 -32.89 -36.83
CA ALA A 40 14.05 -32.34 -37.92
C ALA A 40 14.96 -31.19 -37.47
N ARG A 41 14.45 -30.29 -36.61
CA ARG A 41 15.26 -29.20 -36.04
C ARG A 41 16.28 -29.75 -35.04
N PHE A 42 15.87 -30.71 -34.22
CA PHE A 42 16.76 -31.33 -33.23
C PHE A 42 17.92 -32.07 -33.88
N GLN A 43 17.70 -32.74 -35.01
CA GLN A 43 18.77 -33.43 -35.73
C GLN A 43 19.85 -32.47 -36.24
N VAL A 44 19.46 -31.28 -36.73
CA VAL A 44 20.40 -30.23 -37.14
C VAL A 44 21.14 -29.67 -35.93
N LEU A 45 20.40 -29.34 -34.86
CA LEU A 45 20.98 -28.84 -33.61
C LEU A 45 21.97 -29.85 -32.99
N TRP A 46 21.63 -31.14 -33.01
CA TRP A 46 22.46 -32.21 -32.47
C TRP A 46 23.83 -32.27 -33.15
N GLY A 47 23.88 -32.13 -34.48
CA GLY A 47 25.14 -32.11 -35.21
C GLY A 47 26.05 -30.97 -34.76
N ARG A 48 25.47 -29.80 -34.50
CA ARG A 48 26.18 -28.65 -33.96
C ARG A 48 26.65 -28.89 -32.53
N MET A 49 25.75 -29.30 -31.64
CA MET A 49 26.05 -29.63 -30.24
C MET A 49 27.19 -30.64 -30.11
N ALA A 50 27.14 -31.71 -30.92
CA ALA A 50 28.14 -32.78 -30.90
C ALA A 50 29.52 -32.30 -31.37
N SER A 51 29.56 -31.44 -32.40
CA SER A 51 30.80 -30.85 -32.91
C SER A 51 31.41 -29.84 -31.92
N GLU A 52 30.58 -28.97 -31.35
CA GLU A 52 31.01 -27.98 -30.36
C GLU A 52 31.50 -28.67 -29.08
N ALA A 53 30.79 -29.69 -28.59
CA ALA A 53 31.23 -30.49 -27.44
C ALA A 53 32.53 -31.26 -27.71
N ALA A 54 32.70 -31.83 -28.92
CA ALA A 54 33.93 -32.53 -29.31
C ALA A 54 35.15 -31.61 -29.26
N GLN A 55 35.00 -30.38 -29.76
CA GLN A 55 36.04 -29.36 -29.73
C GLN A 55 36.28 -28.85 -28.31
N GLY A 56 35.23 -28.50 -27.58
CA GLY A 56 35.31 -27.91 -26.25
C GLY A 56 35.85 -28.87 -25.18
N LEU A 57 35.62 -30.17 -25.33
CA LEU A 57 36.09 -31.21 -24.40
C LEU A 57 37.37 -31.93 -24.87
N GLY A 58 37.88 -31.62 -26.07
CA GLY A 58 39.04 -32.33 -26.64
C GLY A 58 38.77 -33.82 -26.94
N LEU A 59 37.52 -34.18 -27.26
CA LEU A 59 37.10 -35.56 -27.51
C LEU A 59 36.53 -35.71 -28.95
N PRO A 60 37.39 -35.93 -29.97
CA PRO A 60 36.98 -35.96 -31.38
C PRO A 60 35.86 -36.96 -31.70
N LYS A 61 35.80 -38.07 -30.94
CA LYS A 61 34.76 -39.10 -31.08
C LYS A 61 33.33 -38.56 -30.93
N LEU A 62 33.13 -37.48 -30.16
CA LEU A 62 31.80 -36.93 -29.89
C LEU A 62 31.13 -36.36 -31.16
N ALA A 63 31.92 -35.83 -32.11
CA ALA A 63 31.41 -35.24 -33.35
C ALA A 63 30.68 -36.26 -34.26
N HIS A 64 30.96 -37.55 -34.08
CA HIS A 64 30.36 -38.64 -34.86
C HIS A 64 29.16 -39.30 -34.15
N VAL A 65 28.82 -38.89 -32.93
CA VAL A 65 27.71 -39.45 -32.17
C VAL A 65 26.39 -39.09 -32.85
N ARG A 66 25.60 -40.11 -33.21
CA ARG A 66 24.27 -39.97 -33.81
C ARG A 66 23.18 -40.31 -32.82
N VAL A 67 22.06 -39.61 -32.95
CA VAL A 67 20.83 -39.87 -32.18
C VAL A 67 19.75 -40.33 -33.12
N SER A 68 18.90 -41.25 -32.67
CA SER A 68 17.71 -41.68 -33.39
C SER A 68 16.48 -40.91 -32.91
N ARG A 69 15.46 -40.83 -33.77
CA ARG A 69 14.17 -40.22 -33.41
C ARG A 69 13.53 -40.86 -32.17
N SER A 70 13.69 -42.18 -32.00
CA SER A 70 13.14 -42.90 -30.87
C SER A 70 13.87 -42.61 -29.55
N SER A 71 15.18 -42.38 -29.59
CA SER A 71 15.94 -41.95 -28.41
C SER A 71 15.55 -40.52 -28.02
N TYR A 72 15.44 -39.61 -28.98
CA TYR A 72 14.95 -38.25 -28.74
C TYR A 72 13.56 -38.21 -28.09
N GLN A 73 12.59 -38.96 -28.62
CA GLN A 73 11.25 -39.04 -28.02
C GLN A 73 11.26 -39.61 -26.59
N ARG A 74 12.13 -40.60 -26.32
CA ARG A 74 12.31 -41.16 -24.97
C ARG A 74 12.94 -40.17 -23.99
N TRP A 75 13.80 -39.26 -24.46
CA TRP A 75 14.39 -38.21 -23.63
C TRP A 75 13.39 -37.10 -23.33
N LEU A 76 12.60 -36.68 -24.33
CA LEU A 76 11.56 -35.65 -24.13
C LEU A 76 10.45 -36.10 -23.18
N SER A 77 10.10 -37.39 -23.20
CA SER A 77 9.10 -37.98 -22.31
C SER A 77 9.63 -38.30 -20.91
N GLY A 78 10.95 -38.21 -20.68
CA GLY A 78 11.59 -38.61 -19.43
C GLY A 78 11.60 -40.12 -19.20
N ALA A 79 11.16 -40.90 -20.19
CA ALA A 79 11.11 -42.36 -20.11
C ALA A 79 12.52 -42.97 -19.95
N HIS A 80 13.56 -42.29 -20.45
CA HIS A 80 14.95 -42.72 -20.32
C HIS A 80 15.87 -41.53 -20.02
N VAL A 81 16.77 -41.73 -19.06
CA VAL A 81 17.92 -40.84 -18.83
C VAL A 81 18.97 -41.10 -19.91
N THR A 82 19.51 -40.03 -20.52
CA THR A 82 20.57 -40.12 -21.52
C THR A 82 21.84 -40.73 -20.88
N LYS A 83 22.63 -41.49 -21.66
CA LYS A 83 23.84 -42.17 -21.16
C LYS A 83 24.99 -42.09 -22.16
N GLY A 84 26.21 -42.34 -21.66
CA GLY A 84 27.43 -42.38 -22.48
C GLY A 84 27.69 -41.06 -23.18
N ASP A 85 28.25 -41.13 -24.39
CA ASP A 85 28.65 -39.94 -25.16
C ASP A 85 27.46 -38.99 -25.46
N THR A 86 26.22 -39.50 -25.55
CA THR A 86 25.02 -38.63 -25.71
C THR A 86 24.67 -37.83 -24.46
N ALA A 87 24.96 -38.37 -23.26
CA ALA A 87 24.81 -37.63 -22.01
C ALA A 87 25.86 -36.52 -21.96
N VAL A 88 27.13 -36.85 -22.22
CA VAL A 88 28.25 -35.88 -22.20
C VAL A 88 27.97 -34.66 -23.08
N ILE A 89 27.45 -34.87 -24.29
CA ILE A 89 27.09 -33.79 -25.22
C ILE A 89 25.97 -32.90 -24.65
N LEU A 90 24.90 -33.51 -24.12
CA LEU A 90 23.76 -32.78 -23.55
C LEU A 90 24.14 -32.02 -22.27
N GLU A 91 24.95 -32.64 -21.42
CA GLU A 91 25.41 -32.05 -20.16
C GLU A 91 26.32 -30.85 -20.41
N TRP A 92 27.25 -30.98 -21.37
CA TRP A 92 28.11 -29.90 -21.79
C TRP A 92 27.33 -28.73 -22.40
N TYR A 93 26.36 -29.03 -23.27
CA TYR A 93 25.62 -28.01 -23.99
C TYR A 93 24.63 -27.23 -23.10
N PHE A 94 23.95 -27.92 -22.17
CA PHE A 94 22.94 -27.30 -21.31
C PHE A 94 23.46 -26.96 -19.90
N GLY A 95 24.67 -27.38 -19.53
CA GLY A 95 25.23 -27.15 -18.19
C GLY A 95 24.45 -27.84 -17.07
N LYS A 96 23.75 -28.94 -17.37
CA LYS A 96 22.89 -29.71 -16.46
C LYS A 96 23.15 -31.19 -16.63
N SER A 97 23.17 -31.97 -15.55
CA SER A 97 23.36 -33.42 -15.65
C SER A 97 22.25 -34.09 -16.47
N ALA A 98 22.54 -35.24 -17.09
CA ALA A 98 21.59 -36.04 -17.82
C ALA A 98 20.38 -36.44 -16.95
N ALA A 99 20.64 -36.70 -15.67
CA ALA A 99 19.62 -36.98 -14.67
C ALA A 99 18.71 -35.75 -14.45
N GLU A 100 19.25 -34.54 -14.34
CA GLU A 100 18.46 -33.31 -14.20
C GLU A 100 17.67 -32.98 -15.47
N LEU A 101 18.27 -33.16 -16.65
CA LEU A 101 17.60 -32.95 -17.94
C LEU A 101 16.40 -33.87 -18.14
N ALA A 102 16.45 -35.08 -17.58
CA ALA A 102 15.36 -36.05 -17.62
C ALA A 102 14.29 -35.81 -16.54
N ARG A 103 14.53 -34.96 -15.54
CA ARG A 103 13.53 -34.66 -14.50
C ARG A 103 12.34 -33.92 -15.11
N PRO A 104 11.11 -34.23 -14.66
CA PRO A 104 9.94 -33.45 -15.04
C PRO A 104 10.11 -32.02 -14.49
N VAL A 105 9.79 -31.02 -15.32
CA VAL A 105 9.70 -29.64 -14.85
C VAL A 105 8.56 -29.56 -13.85
N PRO A 106 8.75 -28.96 -12.65
CA PRO A 106 7.67 -28.74 -11.71
C PRO A 106 6.50 -28.03 -12.41
N ARG A 107 5.37 -28.72 -12.57
CA ARG A 107 4.15 -28.09 -13.08
C ARG A 107 3.58 -27.24 -11.97
N ARG A 108 3.72 -25.92 -12.10
CA ARG A 108 2.89 -24.98 -11.34
C ARG A 108 1.57 -24.89 -12.09
N GLU A 109 0.51 -25.43 -11.49
CA GLU A 109 -0.84 -25.19 -11.98
C GLU A 109 -1.15 -23.71 -11.71
N ILE A 110 -1.15 -22.92 -12.78
CA ILE A 110 -1.51 -21.51 -12.73
C ILE A 110 -3.01 -21.46 -12.99
N VAL A 111 -3.79 -21.30 -11.91
CA VAL A 111 -5.17 -20.85 -12.04
C VAL A 111 -5.12 -19.47 -12.70
N ARG A 112 -5.92 -19.25 -13.74
CA ARG A 112 -5.98 -17.96 -14.46
C ARG A 112 -7.33 -17.29 -14.18
N PRO A 113 -7.37 -15.96 -14.13
CA PRO A 113 -8.65 -15.25 -14.10
C PRO A 113 -9.33 -15.35 -15.46
N SER A 114 -10.61 -15.02 -15.51
CA SER A 114 -11.31 -14.78 -16.76
C SER A 114 -10.59 -13.66 -17.55
N PRO A 115 -10.51 -13.77 -18.89
CA PRO A 115 -9.94 -12.71 -19.72
C PRO A 115 -10.70 -11.39 -19.50
N LEU A 116 -9.96 -10.31 -19.31
CA LEU A 116 -10.53 -8.97 -19.18
C LEU A 116 -10.75 -8.35 -20.56
N GLY A 117 -11.85 -7.60 -20.71
CA GLY A 117 -12.09 -6.79 -21.90
C GLY A 117 -11.02 -5.68 -22.09
N PRO A 118 -10.66 -5.32 -23.33
CA PRO A 118 -9.72 -4.22 -23.60
C PRO A 118 -10.15 -2.88 -23.00
N SER A 119 -11.45 -2.62 -22.95
CA SER A 119 -12.04 -1.42 -22.32
C SER A 119 -11.79 -1.39 -20.81
N THR A 120 -11.98 -2.52 -20.13
CA THR A 120 -11.73 -2.69 -18.69
C THR A 120 -10.26 -2.39 -18.35
N LEU A 121 -9.32 -2.97 -19.12
CA LEU A 121 -7.90 -2.72 -18.93
C LEU A 121 -7.55 -1.25 -19.16
N THR A 122 -8.07 -0.65 -20.22
CA THR A 122 -7.81 0.76 -20.55
C THR A 122 -8.36 1.71 -19.49
N ALA A 123 -9.57 1.45 -18.99
CA ALA A 123 -10.17 2.23 -17.91
C ALA A 123 -9.38 2.10 -16.61
N ALA A 124 -8.94 0.89 -16.27
CA ALA A 124 -8.13 0.65 -15.08
C ALA A 124 -6.77 1.33 -15.16
N THR A 125 -6.05 1.16 -16.28
CA THR A 125 -4.79 1.87 -16.55
C THR A 125 -5.01 3.38 -16.49
N ARG A 126 -6.09 3.90 -17.07
CA ARG A 126 -6.35 5.35 -17.03
C ARG A 126 -6.56 5.86 -15.61
N ALA A 127 -7.36 5.17 -14.82
CA ALA A 127 -7.59 5.56 -13.43
C ALA A 127 -6.30 5.48 -12.60
N LEU A 128 -5.51 4.43 -12.76
CA LEU A 128 -4.32 4.21 -11.94
C LEU A 128 -3.09 5.03 -12.40
N ASP A 129 -2.92 5.32 -13.69
CA ASP A 129 -1.75 6.05 -14.20
C ASP A 129 -1.98 7.53 -14.46
N TYR A 130 -3.21 7.93 -14.81
CA TYR A 130 -3.47 9.30 -15.29
C TYR A 130 -4.29 10.15 -14.34
N THR A 131 -5.00 9.56 -13.36
CA THR A 131 -5.81 10.34 -12.41
C THR A 131 -4.96 10.93 -11.29
N TRP A 132 -3.97 10.20 -10.78
CA TRP A 132 -3.14 10.67 -9.66
C TRP A 132 -1.65 10.64 -10.02
N ASN A 133 -0.98 11.78 -9.86
CA ASN A 133 0.46 11.92 -10.12
C ASN A 133 1.35 11.08 -9.17
N THR A 134 0.81 10.60 -8.06
CA THR A 134 1.48 9.74 -7.07
C THR A 134 1.15 8.26 -7.27
N SER A 135 0.53 7.89 -8.39
CA SER A 135 0.06 6.55 -8.68
C SER A 135 0.63 6.06 -10.01
N ARG A 136 1.03 4.79 -10.05
CA ARG A 136 1.49 4.14 -11.28
C ARG A 136 1.16 2.66 -11.29
N TYR A 137 0.57 2.18 -12.37
CA TYR A 137 0.33 0.78 -12.64
C TYR A 137 1.47 0.18 -13.46
N VAL A 138 2.03 -0.91 -12.95
CA VAL A 138 3.06 -1.71 -13.62
C VAL A 138 2.47 -3.07 -13.99
N PRO A 139 2.20 -3.32 -15.28
CA PRO A 139 1.64 -4.60 -15.73
C PRO A 139 2.54 -5.79 -15.36
N GLY A 140 1.91 -6.88 -14.92
CA GLY A 140 2.57 -8.14 -14.56
C GLY A 140 2.74 -9.07 -15.76
N GLU A 141 3.52 -10.14 -15.57
CA GLU A 141 3.66 -11.17 -16.59
C GLU A 141 2.36 -11.98 -16.78
N PRO A 142 1.90 -12.21 -18.02
CA PRO A 142 0.62 -12.88 -18.32
C PRO A 142 0.46 -14.28 -17.69
N ASN A 143 1.58 -14.93 -17.34
CA ASN A 143 1.61 -16.29 -16.84
C ASN A 143 1.65 -16.38 -15.30
N THR A 144 1.65 -15.26 -14.58
CA THR A 144 1.82 -15.27 -13.11
C THR A 144 0.52 -15.34 -12.32
N GLY A 145 -0.65 -15.17 -12.97
CA GLY A 145 -1.94 -15.05 -12.27
C GLY A 145 -2.04 -13.77 -11.44
N VAL A 146 -1.25 -12.75 -11.77
CA VAL A 146 -1.26 -11.45 -11.14
C VAL A 146 -1.28 -10.43 -12.26
N ILE A 147 -2.26 -9.52 -12.23
CA ILE A 147 -2.38 -8.56 -13.32
C ILE A 147 -1.26 -7.53 -13.32
N GLY A 148 -0.72 -7.18 -12.15
CA GLY A 148 0.44 -6.32 -12.03
C GLY A 148 0.71 -5.84 -10.61
N THR A 149 1.40 -4.72 -10.54
CA THR A 149 1.77 -4.03 -9.32
C THR A 149 1.25 -2.60 -9.40
N TRP A 150 0.78 -2.07 -8.28
CA TRP A 150 0.40 -0.68 -8.14
C TRP A 150 1.45 0.03 -7.29
N GLU A 151 2.21 0.91 -7.91
CA GLU A 151 3.22 1.75 -7.28
C GLU A 151 2.58 3.04 -6.78
N LEU A 152 2.87 3.39 -5.54
CA LEU A 152 2.35 4.56 -4.84
C LEU A 152 3.54 5.38 -4.35
N SER A 153 3.67 6.62 -4.83
CA SER A 153 4.71 7.54 -4.39
C SER A 153 4.43 8.04 -2.97
N GLY A 154 5.48 8.17 -2.16
CA GLY A 154 5.37 8.69 -0.80
C GLY A 154 5.12 10.20 -0.75
N GLY A 155 5.58 10.94 -1.77
CA GLY A 155 5.45 12.40 -1.83
C GLY A 155 6.80 13.08 -1.69
N ARG A 156 6.89 14.09 -0.82
CA ARG A 156 8.12 14.86 -0.58
C ARG A 156 8.92 14.37 0.61
N HIS A 157 8.26 13.78 1.60
CA HIS A 157 8.80 13.46 2.91
C HIS A 157 8.89 11.95 3.16
N PHE A 158 8.06 11.14 2.51
CA PHE A 158 8.06 9.69 2.69
C PHE A 158 8.50 8.93 1.44
N ASP A 159 8.99 7.70 1.67
CA ASP A 159 9.31 6.76 0.60
C ASP A 159 8.02 6.16 0.00
N GLY A 160 8.07 5.83 -1.29
CA GLY A 160 6.96 5.14 -1.95
C GLY A 160 6.87 3.65 -1.60
N THR A 161 5.76 3.02 -2.00
CA THR A 161 5.54 1.57 -1.88
C THR A 161 5.00 0.97 -3.19
N ALA A 162 5.03 -0.35 -3.29
CA ALA A 162 4.49 -1.12 -4.39
C ALA A 162 3.64 -2.28 -3.85
N ILE A 163 2.40 -2.40 -4.31
CA ILE A 163 1.44 -3.41 -3.85
C ILE A 163 1.02 -4.32 -4.99
N GLY A 164 0.79 -5.60 -4.68
CA GLY A 164 0.25 -6.53 -5.68
C GLY A 164 -1.15 -6.11 -6.09
N LEU A 165 -1.45 -6.13 -7.39
CA LEU A 165 -2.75 -5.77 -7.93
C LEU A 165 -3.40 -6.96 -8.62
N GLN A 166 -4.70 -7.14 -8.42
CA GLN A 166 -5.51 -8.01 -9.27
C GLN A 166 -6.81 -7.32 -9.65
N LEU A 167 -7.14 -7.34 -10.94
CA LEU A 167 -8.36 -6.73 -11.48
C LEU A 167 -9.32 -7.82 -11.96
N TYR A 168 -10.60 -7.61 -11.73
CA TYR A 168 -11.70 -8.44 -12.20
C TYR A 168 -12.81 -7.57 -12.79
N GLU A 169 -13.58 -8.14 -13.71
CA GLU A 169 -14.85 -7.57 -14.11
C GLU A 169 -15.93 -7.94 -13.10
N ALA A 170 -16.80 -6.98 -12.80
CA ALA A 170 -17.83 -7.12 -11.79
C ALA A 170 -19.15 -6.55 -12.29
N ALA A 171 -20.22 -6.88 -11.57
CA ALA A 171 -21.56 -6.35 -11.78
C ALA A 171 -22.05 -5.64 -10.52
N PRO A 172 -22.90 -4.61 -10.65
CA PRO A 172 -23.54 -3.99 -9.50
C PRO A 172 -24.60 -4.95 -8.93
N ASP A 173 -24.68 -5.02 -7.60
CA ASP A 173 -25.73 -5.71 -6.84
C ASP A 173 -26.14 -4.85 -5.64
N GLY A 174 -27.17 -4.01 -5.81
CA GLY A 174 -27.63 -3.11 -4.77
C GLY A 174 -26.54 -2.12 -4.33
N ASP A 175 -26.15 -2.17 -3.05
CA ASP A 175 -25.08 -1.37 -2.45
C ASP A 175 -23.71 -2.05 -2.52
N GLN A 176 -23.59 -3.16 -3.28
CA GLN A 176 -22.40 -3.97 -3.41
C GLN A 176 -22.00 -4.12 -4.88
N VAL A 177 -20.77 -4.59 -5.07
CA VAL A 177 -20.17 -4.96 -6.35
C VAL A 177 -19.72 -6.41 -6.24
N GLU A 178 -20.26 -7.25 -7.11
CA GLU A 178 -20.02 -8.69 -7.11
C GLU A 178 -19.08 -9.13 -8.25
N LEU A 179 -18.11 -9.97 -7.89
CA LEU A 179 -17.21 -10.61 -8.84
C LEU A 179 -17.89 -11.81 -9.51
N LYS A 180 -17.50 -12.13 -10.73
CA LYS A 180 -17.98 -13.32 -11.44
C LYS A 180 -17.58 -14.59 -10.69
N GLU A 181 -18.50 -15.54 -10.55
CA GLU A 181 -18.24 -16.83 -9.87
C GLU A 181 -17.05 -17.59 -10.49
N ALA A 182 -16.89 -17.48 -11.82
CA ALA A 182 -15.78 -18.06 -12.56
C ALA A 182 -14.38 -17.57 -12.12
N ASP A 183 -14.31 -16.38 -11.50
CA ASP A 183 -13.06 -15.79 -11.03
C ASP A 183 -12.70 -16.18 -9.59
N LEU A 184 -13.61 -16.81 -8.85
CA LEU A 184 -13.38 -17.20 -7.45
C LEU A 184 -12.21 -18.17 -7.24
N PRO A 185 -11.99 -19.20 -8.08
CA PRO A 185 -10.80 -20.06 -7.95
C PRO A 185 -9.49 -19.29 -8.11
N HIS A 186 -9.46 -18.31 -9.02
CA HIS A 186 -8.29 -17.47 -9.22
C HIS A 186 -8.07 -16.55 -8.02
N LEU A 187 -9.13 -15.90 -7.54
CA LEU A 187 -9.07 -15.05 -6.37
C LEU A 187 -8.56 -15.81 -5.15
N GLN A 188 -9.04 -17.04 -4.91
CA GLN A 188 -8.55 -17.91 -3.85
C GLN A 188 -7.05 -18.20 -3.97
N SER A 189 -6.50 -18.31 -5.19
CA SER A 189 -5.06 -18.47 -5.42
C SER A 189 -4.30 -17.18 -5.10
N TYR A 190 -4.79 -16.04 -5.60
CA TYR A 190 -4.17 -14.73 -5.45
C TYR A 190 -4.04 -14.31 -3.97
N VAL A 191 -5.10 -14.47 -3.17
CA VAL A 191 -5.14 -14.01 -1.78
C VAL A 191 -4.35 -14.89 -0.80
N ARG A 192 -3.80 -16.02 -1.25
CA ARG A 192 -2.95 -16.89 -0.40
C ARG A 192 -1.58 -16.28 -0.10
N SER A 193 -1.09 -15.39 -0.96
CA SER A 193 0.20 -14.73 -0.76
C SER A 193 0.23 -13.94 0.55
N SER A 194 1.39 -13.91 1.21
CA SER A 194 1.63 -13.07 2.39
C SER A 194 1.95 -11.61 2.03
N ARG A 195 2.20 -11.32 0.75
CA ARG A 195 2.45 -9.96 0.26
C ARG A 195 1.19 -9.09 0.42
N ARG A 196 1.38 -7.78 0.57
CA ARG A 196 0.28 -6.81 0.47
C ARG A 196 -0.29 -6.86 -0.94
N GLY A 197 -1.61 -6.91 -1.03
CA GLY A 197 -2.30 -6.94 -2.31
C GLY A 197 -3.70 -6.35 -2.21
N VAL A 198 -4.20 -5.87 -3.33
CA VAL A 198 -5.56 -5.35 -3.48
C VAL A 198 -6.26 -6.00 -4.66
N VAL A 199 -7.57 -6.15 -4.49
CA VAL A 199 -8.48 -6.61 -5.53
C VAL A 199 -9.25 -5.39 -6.02
N LEU A 200 -9.18 -5.14 -7.32
CA LEU A 200 -10.00 -4.14 -8.00
C LEU A 200 -11.14 -4.84 -8.76
N ALA A 201 -12.35 -4.35 -8.56
CA ALA A 201 -13.51 -4.71 -9.35
C ALA A 201 -13.86 -3.57 -10.31
N SER A 202 -14.06 -3.89 -11.58
CA SER A 202 -14.45 -2.91 -12.59
C SER A 202 -15.87 -3.17 -13.11
N LEU A 203 -16.69 -2.13 -13.11
CA LEU A 203 -18.05 -2.17 -13.65
C LEU A 203 -18.14 -1.84 -15.16
N CYS A 204 -17.00 -1.68 -15.86
CA CYS A 204 -16.99 -1.24 -17.27
C CYS A 204 -17.84 -2.09 -18.22
N THR A 205 -18.06 -3.37 -17.90
CA THR A 205 -18.90 -4.26 -18.73
C THR A 205 -20.39 -4.15 -18.44
N ALA A 206 -20.79 -3.51 -17.34
CA ALA A 206 -22.18 -3.26 -16.95
C ALA A 206 -22.71 -1.91 -17.47
N GLY A 207 -21.93 -1.16 -18.27
CA GLY A 207 -22.30 0.18 -18.76
C GLY A 207 -22.04 1.31 -17.76
N GLU A 208 -21.58 0.97 -16.55
CA GLU A 208 -21.14 1.92 -15.52
C GLU A 208 -19.62 2.07 -15.51
N THR A 209 -19.13 3.19 -14.99
CA THR A 209 -17.70 3.48 -14.89
C THR A 209 -17.28 3.55 -13.43
N GLY A 210 -16.29 2.76 -13.05
CA GLY A 210 -15.73 2.79 -11.69
C GLY A 210 -14.82 1.61 -11.43
N LEU A 211 -13.84 1.83 -10.55
CA LEU A 211 -13.05 0.79 -9.91
C LEU A 211 -13.44 0.75 -8.44
N TYR A 212 -13.50 -0.45 -7.85
CA TYR A 212 -13.83 -0.63 -6.44
C TYR A 212 -12.75 -1.44 -5.77
N LEU A 213 -12.30 -0.98 -4.60
CA LEU A 213 -11.11 -1.51 -3.94
C LEU A 213 -11.48 -2.45 -2.78
N LEU A 214 -10.83 -3.61 -2.73
CA LEU A 214 -10.91 -4.55 -1.61
C LEU A 214 -9.52 -5.00 -1.17
N ASP A 215 -9.25 -4.99 0.13
CA ASP A 215 -7.99 -5.53 0.67
C ASP A 215 -7.94 -7.05 0.46
N ALA A 216 -6.83 -7.57 -0.09
CA ALA A 216 -6.72 -8.99 -0.39
C ALA A 216 -6.81 -9.87 0.86
N ALA A 217 -6.42 -9.36 2.04
CA ALA A 217 -6.53 -10.12 3.27
C ALA A 217 -7.96 -10.11 3.83
N HIS A 218 -8.77 -9.09 3.52
CA HIS A 218 -10.21 -9.14 3.76
C HIS A 218 -10.89 -10.17 2.85
N ALA A 219 -10.59 -10.15 1.55
CA ALA A 219 -11.06 -11.17 0.61
C ALA A 219 -10.67 -12.59 1.05
N ARG A 220 -9.43 -12.77 1.49
CA ARG A 220 -8.93 -14.04 2.07
C ARG A 220 -9.79 -14.50 3.25
N ARG A 221 -10.14 -13.58 4.16
CA ARG A 221 -10.93 -13.89 5.35
C ARG A 221 -12.30 -14.43 4.95
N GLN A 222 -13.01 -13.72 4.08
CA GLN A 222 -14.32 -14.13 3.56
C GLN A 222 -14.26 -15.50 2.87
N LEU A 223 -13.29 -15.70 1.97
CA LEU A 223 -13.12 -16.98 1.27
C LEU A 223 -12.80 -18.14 2.22
N THR A 224 -12.00 -17.88 3.27
CA THR A 224 -11.65 -18.90 4.27
C THR A 224 -12.86 -19.30 5.11
N THR A 225 -13.80 -18.37 5.34
CA THR A 225 -15.08 -18.64 6.02
C THR A 225 -16.18 -19.13 5.08
N GLY A 226 -15.87 -19.43 3.81
CA GLY A 226 -16.82 -19.93 2.82
C GLY A 226 -17.77 -18.86 2.26
N GLN A 227 -17.47 -17.58 2.48
CA GLN A 227 -18.24 -16.46 1.95
C GLN A 227 -17.65 -15.99 0.61
N VAL A 228 -18.52 -15.62 -0.31
CA VAL A 228 -18.13 -14.92 -1.54
C VAL A 228 -17.74 -13.47 -1.16
N PRO A 229 -16.56 -12.98 -1.56
CA PRO A 229 -16.17 -11.60 -1.29
C PRO A 229 -17.14 -10.61 -1.90
N ARG A 230 -17.67 -9.71 -1.05
CA ARG A 230 -18.54 -8.60 -1.44
C ARG A 230 -17.79 -7.30 -1.28
N ILE A 231 -17.89 -6.44 -2.28
CA ILE A 231 -17.21 -5.14 -2.29
C ILE A 231 -18.28 -4.06 -2.17
N PRO A 232 -18.39 -3.35 -1.04
CA PRO A 232 -19.31 -2.23 -0.90
C PRO A 232 -19.11 -1.20 -2.01
N ALA A 233 -20.20 -0.67 -2.56
CA ALA A 233 -20.17 0.41 -3.53
C ALA A 233 -19.48 1.67 -2.95
N ALA A 234 -19.51 1.83 -1.62
CA ALA A 234 -18.76 2.88 -0.93
C ALA A 234 -17.24 2.81 -1.17
N TYR A 235 -16.68 1.64 -1.50
CA TYR A 235 -15.25 1.44 -1.80
C TYR A 235 -14.85 1.81 -3.23
N GLN A 236 -15.70 2.57 -3.93
CA GLN A 236 -15.35 3.17 -5.21
C GLN A 236 -14.05 3.98 -5.07
N LEU A 237 -13.09 3.69 -5.94
CA LEU A 237 -11.80 4.34 -6.03
C LEU A 237 -11.96 5.74 -6.64
N ASP A 238 -11.82 6.74 -5.79
CA ASP A 238 -11.95 8.18 -6.03
C ASP A 238 -10.88 8.92 -5.20
N ASP A 239 -10.85 10.25 -5.22
CA ASP A 239 -9.81 11.01 -4.50
C ASP A 239 -9.79 10.74 -2.99
N LEU A 240 -10.96 10.49 -2.38
CA LEU A 240 -11.06 10.20 -0.95
C LEU A 240 -10.45 8.82 -0.66
N THR A 241 -10.97 7.76 -1.27
CA THR A 241 -10.48 6.40 -1.04
C THR A 241 -9.04 6.19 -1.50
N PHE A 242 -8.61 6.85 -2.58
CA PHE A 242 -7.22 6.88 -3.02
C PHE A 242 -6.31 7.52 -1.97
N SER A 243 -6.68 8.69 -1.44
CA SER A 243 -5.88 9.38 -0.42
C SER A 243 -5.65 8.51 0.82
N LEU A 244 -6.70 7.83 1.30
CA LEU A 244 -6.63 6.95 2.47
C LEU A 244 -5.80 5.69 2.18
N THR A 245 -5.96 5.12 0.99
CA THR A 245 -5.21 3.94 0.55
C THR A 245 -3.72 4.25 0.46
N ARG A 246 -3.36 5.34 -0.22
CA ARG A 246 -1.98 5.79 -0.36
C ARG A 246 -1.35 6.11 0.99
N ALA A 247 -2.00 6.94 1.81
CA ALA A 247 -1.50 7.30 3.13
C ALA A 247 -1.26 6.07 4.01
N LEU A 248 -2.21 5.13 4.05
CA LEU A 248 -2.05 3.91 4.82
C LEU A 248 -0.89 3.04 4.32
N TYR A 249 -0.81 2.79 3.02
CA TYR A 249 0.16 1.82 2.51
C TYR A 249 1.59 2.35 2.58
N VAL A 250 1.80 3.64 2.33
CA VAL A 250 3.10 4.30 2.51
C VAL A 250 3.55 4.23 3.98
N LEU A 251 2.69 4.64 4.91
CA LEU A 251 3.04 4.62 6.33
C LEU A 251 3.19 3.20 6.88
N ASP A 252 2.35 2.26 6.44
CA ASP A 252 2.40 0.88 6.95
C ASP A 252 3.66 0.15 6.50
N ASP A 253 4.07 0.32 5.24
CA ASP A 253 5.25 -0.34 4.71
C ASP A 253 6.54 0.26 5.30
N GLY A 254 6.61 1.59 5.47
CA GLY A 254 7.70 2.24 6.20
C GLY A 254 7.80 1.76 7.65
N MET A 255 6.67 1.69 8.37
CA MET A 255 6.66 1.19 9.74
C MET A 255 7.02 -0.29 9.86
N LEU A 256 6.70 -1.11 8.86
CA LEU A 256 7.10 -2.52 8.83
C LEU A 256 8.60 -2.69 8.54
N ALA A 257 9.18 -1.82 7.71
CA ALA A 257 10.61 -1.81 7.45
C ALA A 257 11.41 -1.45 8.72
N ASP A 258 10.85 -0.58 9.55
CA ASP A 258 11.51 -0.04 10.74
C ASP A 258 11.19 -0.77 12.06
N ASP A 259 10.39 -1.84 12.07
CA ASP A 259 9.94 -2.50 13.32
C ASP A 259 11.11 -3.03 14.17
N LEU A 260 12.14 -3.63 13.54
CA LEU A 260 13.33 -4.12 14.24
C LEU A 260 14.21 -2.96 14.76
N PRO A 261 14.64 -1.99 13.93
CA PRO A 261 15.38 -0.81 14.42
C PRO A 261 14.69 -0.06 15.56
N LEU A 262 13.37 0.11 15.51
CA LEU A 262 12.59 0.77 16.56
C LEU A 262 12.56 -0.06 17.85
N SER A 263 12.51 -1.39 17.73
CA SER A 263 12.54 -2.30 18.88
C SER A 263 13.93 -2.33 19.54
N ASP A 264 15.00 -2.43 18.75
CA ASP A 264 16.37 -2.56 19.26
C ASP A 264 16.84 -1.31 20.02
N ARG A 265 16.30 -0.13 19.67
CA ARG A 265 16.62 1.14 20.33
C ARG A 265 15.65 1.54 21.43
N ALA A 266 14.67 0.70 21.80
CA ALA A 266 13.62 1.09 22.74
C ALA A 266 14.17 1.65 24.07
N GLU A 267 15.27 1.10 24.60
CA GLU A 267 15.91 1.58 25.83
C GLU A 267 16.60 2.95 25.68
N GLU A 268 17.33 3.14 24.59
CA GLU A 268 17.99 4.40 24.24
C GLU A 268 16.95 5.52 24.02
N LEU A 269 15.84 5.18 23.37
CA LEU A 269 14.71 6.09 23.20
C LEU A 269 14.05 6.43 24.53
N GLY A 270 13.96 5.47 25.46
CA GLY A 270 13.52 5.71 26.83
C GLY A 270 14.40 6.69 27.62
N TYR A 271 15.68 6.83 27.26
CA TYR A 271 16.55 7.88 27.81
C TYR A 271 16.13 9.26 27.31
N TYR A 272 15.92 9.44 26.00
CA TYR A 272 15.51 10.74 25.43
C TYR A 272 14.17 11.24 25.99
N VAL A 273 13.23 10.34 26.27
CA VAL A 273 11.97 10.68 26.95
C VAL A 273 12.20 11.37 28.29
N LYS A 274 13.22 10.93 29.03
CA LYS A 274 13.52 11.44 30.39
C LYS A 274 14.26 12.76 30.36
N THR A 275 15.07 13.00 29.33
CA THR A 275 15.86 14.23 29.19
C THR A 275 14.96 15.47 29.01
N GLY A 276 15.48 16.64 29.40
CA GLY A 276 14.79 17.93 29.31
C GLY A 276 14.70 18.44 27.87
N ASP A 277 15.80 18.88 27.30
CA ASP A 277 15.83 19.34 25.91
C ASP A 277 16.58 18.32 25.06
N SER A 278 16.11 18.03 23.85
CA SER A 278 16.79 17.09 22.95
C SER A 278 16.50 17.39 21.48
N ALA A 279 17.54 17.17 20.67
CA ALA A 279 17.47 17.26 19.21
C ALA A 279 18.49 16.30 18.58
N PRO A 280 18.29 14.96 18.66
CA PRO A 280 19.28 14.03 18.15
C PRO A 280 19.37 14.13 16.63
N PRO A 281 20.61 14.16 16.10
CA PRO A 281 20.83 14.31 14.67
C PRO A 281 20.31 13.08 13.92
N ARG A 282 19.87 13.30 12.68
CA ARG A 282 19.37 12.23 11.82
C ARG A 282 20.41 11.13 11.58
N SER A 283 21.70 11.50 11.62
CA SER A 283 22.84 10.60 11.47
C SER A 283 23.01 9.57 12.58
N ASP A 284 22.37 9.77 13.75
CA ASP A 284 22.41 8.79 14.85
C ASP A 284 21.43 7.62 14.62
N MET A 285 20.50 7.79 13.68
CA MET A 285 19.48 6.80 13.31
C MET A 285 19.39 6.60 11.79
N PRO A 286 20.51 6.24 11.12
CA PRO A 286 20.59 6.16 9.67
C PRO A 286 19.76 5.02 9.06
N GLU A 287 19.39 4.02 9.85
CA GLU A 287 18.61 2.85 9.40
C GLU A 287 17.10 3.09 9.40
N LEU A 288 16.60 4.12 10.09
CA LEU A 288 15.17 4.41 10.11
C LEU A 288 14.77 5.07 8.80
N SER A 289 13.73 4.54 8.16
CA SER A 289 13.07 5.25 7.06
C SER A 289 12.51 6.61 7.55
N PRO A 290 12.16 7.54 6.65
CA PRO A 290 11.49 8.78 7.02
C PRO A 290 10.18 8.56 7.80
N VAL A 291 9.47 7.45 7.54
CA VAL A 291 8.24 7.10 8.27
C VAL A 291 8.53 6.69 9.71
N GLY A 292 9.52 5.81 9.95
CA GLY A 292 9.90 5.42 11.31
C GLY A 292 10.46 6.60 12.11
N ALA A 293 11.18 7.50 11.46
CA ALA A 293 11.66 8.76 12.04
C ALA A 293 10.49 9.66 12.46
N ALA A 294 9.52 9.86 11.58
CA ALA A 294 8.33 10.64 11.85
C ALA A 294 7.52 10.02 13.00
N TRP A 295 7.36 8.69 13.02
CA TRP A 295 6.68 7.99 14.11
C TRP A 295 7.40 8.15 15.44
N LEU A 296 8.72 7.99 15.45
CA LEU A 296 9.53 8.11 16.64
C LEU A 296 9.50 9.54 17.18
N GLY A 297 9.81 10.52 16.33
CA GLY A 297 9.84 11.93 16.70
C GLY A 297 8.48 12.41 17.20
N SER A 298 7.39 12.07 16.50
CA SER A 298 6.04 12.43 16.95
C SER A 298 5.64 11.78 18.28
N THR A 299 6.04 10.53 18.52
CA THR A 299 5.80 9.83 19.79
C THR A 299 6.51 10.54 20.95
N LEU A 300 7.79 10.87 20.76
CA LEU A 300 8.59 11.58 21.77
C LEU A 300 8.08 12.98 22.03
N CYS A 301 7.73 13.73 20.98
CA CYS A 301 7.08 15.03 21.10
C CYS A 301 5.77 14.95 21.91
N ALA A 302 4.91 13.96 21.65
CA ALA A 302 3.65 13.79 22.37
C ALA A 302 3.88 13.46 23.86
N GLN A 303 4.82 12.58 24.17
CA GLN A 303 5.20 12.24 25.55
C GLN A 303 5.81 13.44 26.27
N TYR A 304 6.68 14.20 25.59
CA TYR A 304 7.30 15.41 26.11
C TYR A 304 6.26 16.46 26.50
N ILE A 305 5.35 16.76 25.58
CA ILE A 305 4.24 17.71 25.81
C ILE A 305 3.41 17.24 27.01
N THR A 306 2.99 15.98 27.02
CA THR A 306 2.10 15.44 28.07
C THR A 306 2.72 15.62 29.45
N ARG A 307 4.00 15.23 29.62
CA ARG A 307 4.74 15.41 30.86
C ARG A 307 4.84 16.88 31.29
N ARG A 308 5.08 17.81 30.36
CA ARG A 308 5.16 19.24 30.68
C ARG A 308 3.81 19.86 31.01
N LEU A 309 2.73 19.35 30.42
CA LEU A 309 1.38 19.77 30.76
C LEU A 309 0.94 19.23 32.12
N ASP A 310 1.45 18.08 32.60
CA ASP A 310 1.20 17.60 33.98
C ASP A 310 1.61 18.62 35.06
N GLU A 311 2.63 19.42 34.78
CA GLU A 311 3.12 20.46 35.67
C GLU A 311 2.29 21.76 35.62
N LEU A 312 1.36 21.91 34.67
CA LEU A 312 0.68 23.16 34.34
C LEU A 312 -0.85 23.05 34.49
N PRO A 313 -1.49 23.92 35.29
CA PRO A 313 -2.94 23.94 35.43
C PRO A 313 -3.66 24.70 34.30
N ALA A 314 -2.95 25.48 33.48
CA ALA A 314 -3.57 26.30 32.44
C ALA A 314 -3.98 25.50 31.20
N ILE A 315 -5.05 25.95 30.55
CA ILE A 315 -5.51 25.38 29.27
C ILE A 315 -4.46 25.66 28.19
N PRO A 316 -3.89 24.62 27.56
CA PRO A 316 -2.90 24.80 26.52
C PRO A 316 -3.52 25.24 25.18
N VAL A 317 -2.74 26.00 24.41
CA VAL A 317 -3.04 26.30 23.01
C VAL A 317 -1.92 25.75 22.14
N PHE A 318 -2.27 25.08 21.05
CA PHE A 318 -1.33 24.35 20.21
C PHE A 318 -1.07 25.08 18.90
N TRP A 319 0.15 24.96 18.38
CA TRP A 319 0.49 25.27 17.00
C TRP A 319 0.97 24.01 16.30
N THR A 320 0.38 23.71 15.16
CA THR A 320 0.67 22.54 14.33
C THR A 320 1.48 23.01 13.13
N ARG A 321 2.58 22.33 12.85
CA ARG A 321 3.53 22.72 11.80
C ARG A 321 3.13 22.16 10.44
N GLU A 322 2.43 21.02 10.44
CA GLU A 322 1.93 20.30 9.29
C GLU A 322 1.01 21.18 8.44
N ALA A 323 1.24 21.22 7.13
CA ALA A 323 0.54 22.09 6.18
C ALA A 323 0.02 21.34 4.94
N THR A 324 0.42 20.08 4.74
CA THR A 324 0.03 19.27 3.58
C THR A 324 -0.58 17.94 4.02
N GLY A 325 -1.29 17.26 3.10
CA GLY A 325 -1.92 15.96 3.38
C GLY A 325 -0.93 14.89 3.84
N GLU A 326 0.21 14.80 3.16
CA GLU A 326 1.33 13.92 3.50
C GLU A 326 1.79 14.12 4.95
N GLU A 327 2.09 15.34 5.35
CA GLU A 327 2.52 15.68 6.72
C GLU A 327 1.41 15.41 7.75
N CYS A 328 0.15 15.52 7.33
CA CYS A 328 -1.02 15.27 8.17
C CYS A 328 -1.40 13.80 8.30
N ALA A 329 -1.01 12.92 7.37
CA ALA A 329 -1.35 11.50 7.39
C ALA A 329 -0.98 10.78 8.70
N PRO A 330 0.18 11.05 9.33
CA PRO A 330 0.51 10.54 10.66
C PRO A 330 -0.55 10.83 11.73
N TRP A 331 -1.23 11.98 11.71
CA TRP A 331 -2.30 12.28 12.69
C TRP A 331 -3.47 11.31 12.57
N LEU A 332 -3.85 10.96 11.34
CA LEU A 332 -4.99 10.08 11.05
C LEU A 332 -4.69 8.60 11.36
N LEU A 333 -3.44 8.18 11.17
CA LEU A 333 -3.08 6.76 11.09
C LEU A 333 -2.18 6.29 12.23
N PHE A 334 -1.35 7.14 12.84
CA PHE A 334 -0.53 6.73 13.98
C PHE A 334 -1.40 6.60 15.23
N ARG A 335 -1.37 5.40 15.82
CA ARG A 335 -2.14 5.07 17.02
C ARG A 335 -1.88 6.06 18.16
N HIS A 336 -0.62 6.38 18.42
CA HIS A 336 -0.24 7.26 19.52
C HIS A 336 -0.77 8.69 19.35
N LYS A 337 -0.96 9.17 18.10
CA LYS A 337 -1.48 10.53 17.84
C LYS A 337 -2.93 10.64 18.28
N HIS A 338 -3.73 9.61 18.00
CA HIS A 338 -5.12 9.55 18.45
C HIS A 338 -5.20 9.46 19.98
N GLU A 339 -4.42 8.57 20.59
CA GLU A 339 -4.34 8.43 22.05
C GLU A 339 -3.93 9.75 22.72
N TYR A 340 -2.95 10.45 22.14
CA TYR A 340 -2.52 11.78 22.59
C TYR A 340 -3.63 12.83 22.49
N LEU A 341 -4.34 12.92 21.35
CA LEU A 341 -5.46 13.87 21.20
C LEU A 341 -6.58 13.59 22.20
N GLN A 342 -6.93 12.32 22.40
CA GLN A 342 -7.94 11.92 23.38
C GLN A 342 -7.52 12.27 24.81
N ALA A 343 -6.27 12.02 25.18
CA ALA A 343 -5.76 12.33 26.52
C ALA A 343 -5.78 13.84 26.79
N VAL A 344 -5.29 14.65 25.84
CA VAL A 344 -5.29 16.12 25.95
C VAL A 344 -6.72 16.66 26.00
N ALA A 345 -7.60 16.20 25.11
CA ALA A 345 -9.01 16.61 25.09
C ALA A 345 -9.73 16.23 26.39
N SER A 346 -9.57 15.00 26.87
CA SER A 346 -10.23 14.54 28.11
C SER A 346 -9.81 15.36 29.33
N ARG A 347 -8.58 15.87 29.34
CA ARG A 347 -8.04 16.64 30.45
C ARG A 347 -8.45 18.11 30.41
N PHE A 348 -8.44 18.73 29.23
CA PHE A 348 -8.54 20.18 29.12
C PHE A 348 -9.76 20.69 28.35
N ALA A 349 -10.47 19.83 27.59
CA ALA A 349 -11.67 20.24 26.88
C ALA A 349 -12.85 20.36 27.85
N GLY A 350 -13.18 21.58 28.26
CA GLY A 350 -14.35 21.91 29.08
C GLY A 350 -15.44 22.65 28.28
N ALA A 351 -16.68 22.61 28.77
CA ALA A 351 -17.80 23.32 28.13
C ALA A 351 -17.64 24.85 28.09
N ALA A 352 -16.79 25.43 28.96
CA ALA A 352 -16.60 26.86 29.10
C ALA A 352 -15.41 27.43 28.30
N SER A 353 -14.50 26.60 27.82
CA SER A 353 -13.35 27.05 27.01
C SER A 353 -12.85 25.90 26.14
N PRO A 354 -13.11 25.92 24.82
CA PRO A 354 -12.63 24.87 23.94
C PRO A 354 -11.11 24.96 23.82
N LEU A 355 -10.46 23.80 23.75
CA LEU A 355 -9.05 23.70 23.40
C LEU A 355 -8.83 24.31 22.01
N GLY A 356 -7.70 25.00 21.84
CA GLY A 356 -7.37 25.68 20.60
C GLY A 356 -6.15 25.10 19.91
N ARG A 357 -6.21 24.95 18.58
CA ARG A 357 -5.06 24.53 17.78
C ARG A 357 -4.97 25.32 16.48
N ALA A 358 -3.84 25.97 16.27
CA ALA A 358 -3.56 26.74 15.07
C ALA A 358 -2.77 25.94 14.03
N PHE A 359 -2.96 26.29 12.76
CA PHE A 359 -2.18 25.86 11.60
C PHE A 359 -1.84 27.08 10.76
N CYS A 360 -0.70 27.01 10.06
CA CYS A 360 -0.40 27.91 8.95
C CYS A 360 -0.45 27.12 7.63
N VAL A 361 -1.46 27.40 6.81
CA VAL A 361 -1.67 26.78 5.50
C VAL A 361 -1.71 27.90 4.47
N PRO A 362 -0.57 28.32 3.89
CA PRO A 362 -0.54 29.40 2.91
C PRO A 362 -1.14 28.93 1.58
N GLU A 363 -1.66 29.87 0.77
CA GLU A 363 -2.31 29.57 -0.52
C GLU A 363 -1.40 28.78 -1.47
N GLN A 364 -0.10 29.07 -1.45
CA GLN A 364 0.89 28.33 -2.23
C GLN A 364 0.94 26.83 -1.87
N ALA A 365 0.74 26.46 -0.60
CA ALA A 365 0.70 25.06 -0.18
C ALA A 365 -0.57 24.37 -0.71
N VAL A 366 -1.70 25.07 -0.77
CA VAL A 366 -2.95 24.58 -1.36
C VAL A 366 -2.76 24.35 -2.87
N HIS A 367 -2.34 25.36 -3.61
CA HIS A 367 -2.22 25.28 -5.07
C HIS A 367 -1.13 24.31 -5.56
N SER A 368 -0.14 23.98 -4.73
CA SER A 368 0.92 23.02 -5.06
C SER A 368 0.61 21.57 -4.66
N THR A 369 -0.58 21.30 -4.12
CA THR A 369 -1.03 19.96 -3.74
C THR A 369 -2.28 19.55 -4.51
N GLU A 370 -2.42 18.25 -4.72
CA GLU A 370 -3.55 17.64 -5.43
C GLU A 370 -4.78 17.51 -4.51
N PRO A 371 -6.00 17.36 -5.06
CA PRO A 371 -7.22 17.23 -4.26
C PRO A 371 -7.15 16.13 -3.19
N HIS A 372 -6.59 14.97 -3.52
CA HIS A 372 -6.44 13.84 -2.59
C HIS A 372 -5.52 14.16 -1.39
N GLU A 373 -4.54 15.06 -1.53
CA GLU A 373 -3.71 15.55 -0.42
C GLU A 373 -4.50 16.51 0.47
N ARG A 374 -5.25 17.42 -0.14
CA ARG A 374 -6.06 18.41 0.58
C ARG A 374 -7.17 17.74 1.40
N ILE A 375 -7.71 16.62 0.91
CA ILE A 375 -8.66 15.78 1.66
C ILE A 375 -8.03 15.27 2.96
N LEU A 376 -6.78 14.79 2.96
CA LEU A 376 -6.11 14.33 4.19
C LEU A 376 -5.92 15.45 5.21
N LEU A 377 -5.59 16.66 4.76
CA LEU A 377 -5.49 17.84 5.63
C LEU A 377 -6.85 18.16 6.26
N LEU A 378 -7.93 18.18 5.47
CA LEU A 378 -9.28 18.42 5.98
C LEU A 378 -9.71 17.34 6.97
N LEU A 379 -9.44 16.06 6.68
CA LEU A 379 -9.74 14.96 7.59
C LEU A 379 -9.00 15.09 8.93
N THR A 380 -7.75 15.55 8.92
CA THR A 380 -7.00 15.81 10.16
C THR A 380 -7.64 16.91 11.00
N VAL A 381 -8.07 18.01 10.36
CA VAL A 381 -8.80 19.09 11.05
C VAL A 381 -10.15 18.59 11.57
N ALA A 382 -10.88 17.81 10.78
CA ALA A 382 -12.15 17.20 11.20
C ALA A 382 -11.99 16.27 12.40
N MET A 383 -10.90 15.50 12.46
CA MET A 383 -10.58 14.65 13.62
C MET A 383 -10.33 15.50 14.88
N MET A 384 -9.66 16.64 14.76
CA MET A 384 -9.42 17.55 15.89
C MET A 384 -10.72 18.20 16.37
N GLU A 385 -11.56 18.67 15.45
CA GLU A 385 -12.88 19.23 15.73
C GLU A 385 -13.83 18.20 16.39
N MET A 386 -13.79 16.94 15.94
CA MET A 386 -14.50 15.82 16.56
C MET A 386 -14.11 15.65 18.04
N HIS A 387 -12.85 15.90 18.39
CA HIS A 387 -12.33 15.89 19.77
C HIS A 387 -12.56 17.20 20.53
N ARG A 388 -13.39 18.13 20.00
CA ARG A 388 -13.68 19.46 20.58
C ARG A 388 -12.45 20.35 20.74
N ILE A 389 -11.51 20.21 19.81
CA ILE A 389 -10.38 21.12 19.66
C ILE A 389 -10.74 22.06 18.52
N THR A 390 -11.02 23.32 18.83
CA THR A 390 -11.28 24.36 17.84
C THR A 390 -10.02 24.61 17.05
N VAL A 391 -10.12 24.52 15.73
CA VAL A 391 -9.01 24.74 14.82
C VAL A 391 -9.05 26.17 14.26
N TRP A 392 -7.90 26.84 14.28
CA TRP A 392 -7.67 28.09 13.59
C TRP A 392 -6.66 27.88 12.48
N ILE A 393 -6.91 28.48 11.33
CA ILE A 393 -6.03 28.44 10.17
C ILE A 393 -5.72 29.86 9.76
N THR A 394 -4.43 30.20 9.69
CA THR A 394 -3.93 31.40 9.01
C THR A 394 -3.33 30.99 7.66
N ASN A 395 -3.53 31.82 6.64
CA ASN A 395 -2.89 31.71 5.34
C ASN A 395 -1.69 32.67 5.20
N ASP A 396 -1.34 33.43 6.24
CA ASP A 396 -0.23 34.39 6.20
C ASP A 396 1.11 33.64 6.12
N PRO A 397 1.86 33.78 5.01
CA PRO A 397 3.10 33.05 4.80
C PRO A 397 4.18 33.38 5.84
N ALA A 398 4.09 34.50 6.57
CA ALA A 398 5.02 34.86 7.63
C ALA A 398 5.13 33.80 8.73
N TYR A 399 4.07 33.01 8.94
CA TYR A 399 4.03 31.96 9.96
C TYR A 399 4.36 30.54 9.45
N THR A 400 4.74 30.40 8.17
CA THR A 400 5.04 29.07 7.57
C THR A 400 6.21 28.36 8.27
N GLN A 401 7.18 29.14 8.76
CA GLN A 401 8.37 28.64 9.45
C GLN A 401 8.18 28.55 10.97
N THR A 402 7.00 28.88 11.49
CA THR A 402 6.71 28.75 12.91
C THR A 402 6.77 27.28 13.33
N GLU A 403 7.54 27.03 14.38
CA GLU A 403 7.75 25.70 14.95
C GLU A 403 6.46 25.11 15.52
N GLY A 404 6.38 23.78 15.62
CA GLY A 404 5.35 23.12 16.42
C GLY A 404 5.57 23.43 17.90
N PHE A 405 4.56 24.03 18.55
CA PHE A 405 4.65 24.40 19.96
C PHE A 405 3.32 24.26 20.71
N VAL A 406 3.42 24.29 22.04
CA VAL A 406 2.31 24.41 22.96
C VAL A 406 2.54 25.60 23.88
N LEU A 407 1.57 26.51 23.96
CA LEU A 407 1.59 27.67 24.83
C LEU A 407 0.69 27.43 26.03
N ALA A 408 1.26 27.49 27.24
CA ALA A 408 0.51 27.37 28.49
C ALA A 408 1.15 28.26 29.57
N GLN A 409 0.36 29.14 30.21
CA GLN A 409 0.77 29.97 31.36
C GLN A 409 2.14 30.66 31.22
N ASN A 410 2.36 31.36 30.09
CA ASN A 410 3.62 32.04 29.75
C ASN A 410 4.84 31.12 29.56
N ARG A 411 4.59 29.85 29.24
CA ARG A 411 5.62 28.87 28.85
C ARG A 411 5.31 28.38 27.44
N ALA A 412 6.35 28.29 26.61
CA ALA A 412 6.30 27.65 25.31
C ALA A 412 7.02 26.30 25.38
N ILE A 413 6.33 25.25 24.98
CA ILE A 413 6.86 23.88 24.90
C ILE A 413 7.01 23.57 23.41
N LEU A 414 8.25 23.49 22.93
CA LEU A 414 8.57 23.17 21.54
C LEU A 414 8.57 21.67 21.32
N ALA A 415 8.01 21.24 20.19
CA ALA A 415 7.84 19.85 19.85
C ALA A 415 7.73 19.68 18.33
N ASN A 416 8.88 19.61 17.68
CA ASN A 416 9.00 19.48 16.23
C ASN A 416 9.42 18.07 15.84
N TRP A 417 8.77 17.52 14.82
CA TRP A 417 9.11 16.22 14.20
C TRP A 417 8.85 16.22 12.68
N VAL A 418 8.26 17.30 12.15
CA VAL A 418 7.99 17.52 10.72
C VAL A 418 8.87 18.65 10.22
N ARG A 419 9.44 18.48 9.02
CA ARG A 419 10.38 19.44 8.41
C ARG A 419 11.58 19.76 9.32
N GLU A 420 12.12 18.73 9.96
CA GLU A 420 13.39 18.78 10.68
C GLU A 420 14.46 18.08 9.81
N ASP A 421 15.25 18.87 9.08
CA ASP A 421 16.19 18.33 8.08
C ASP A 421 17.43 17.68 8.72
N SER A 422 17.82 18.15 9.91
CA SER A 422 19.05 17.74 10.59
C SER A 422 18.82 16.85 11.81
N SER A 423 17.59 16.80 12.34
CA SER A 423 17.25 16.06 13.55
C SER A 423 16.01 15.19 13.35
N VAL A 424 15.88 14.11 14.12
CA VAL A 424 14.67 13.25 14.07
C VAL A 424 13.49 13.96 14.75
N TRP A 425 13.77 14.70 15.81
CA TRP A 425 12.85 15.60 16.48
C TRP A 425 13.62 16.70 17.19
N ARG A 426 12.88 17.70 17.66
CA ARG A 426 13.41 18.74 18.53
C ARG A 426 12.38 19.12 19.59
N VAL A 427 12.75 18.93 20.85
CA VAL A 427 11.94 19.31 22.01
C VAL A 427 12.72 20.23 22.92
N ALA A 428 12.07 21.29 23.38
CA ALA A 428 12.63 22.25 24.32
C ALA A 428 11.51 22.98 25.08
N THR A 429 11.83 23.63 26.19
CA THR A 429 10.87 24.45 26.94
C THR A 429 11.47 25.80 27.31
N THR A 430 10.77 26.89 27.05
CA THR A 430 11.16 28.23 27.51
C THR A 430 10.03 28.93 28.26
N SER A 431 10.42 29.75 29.24
CA SER A 431 9.54 30.65 29.99
C SER A 431 10.04 32.08 30.02
N ALA A 432 11.12 32.40 29.28
CA ALA A 432 11.61 33.77 29.19
C ALA A 432 10.64 34.60 28.35
N ALA A 433 10.19 35.74 28.87
CA ALA A 433 9.13 36.53 28.24
C ALA A 433 9.44 36.92 26.78
N GLN A 434 10.70 37.26 26.49
CA GLN A 434 11.16 37.61 25.14
C GLN A 434 11.10 36.43 24.15
N ASP A 435 11.37 35.21 24.62
CA ASP A 435 11.34 34.00 23.78
C ASP A 435 9.91 33.48 23.60
N VAL A 436 9.04 33.74 24.57
CA VAL A 436 7.63 33.34 24.53
C VAL A 436 6.77 34.30 23.70
N ALA A 437 7.20 35.56 23.54
CA ALA A 437 6.44 36.60 22.85
C ALA A 437 6.08 36.24 21.39
N PRO A 438 7.00 35.72 20.54
CA PRO A 438 6.68 35.35 19.16
C PRO A 438 5.61 34.25 19.07
N TYR A 439 5.64 33.26 19.96
CA TYR A 439 4.64 32.19 19.99
C TYR A 439 3.25 32.70 20.40
N ARG A 440 3.20 33.68 21.33
CA ARG A 440 1.95 34.34 21.70
C ARG A 440 1.39 35.16 20.56
N GLU A 441 2.24 35.90 19.85
CA GLU A 441 1.87 36.68 18.68
C GLU A 441 1.28 35.79 17.59
N ALA A 442 1.91 34.65 17.28
CA ALA A 442 1.41 33.69 16.31
C ALA A 442 0.01 33.16 16.66
N ILE A 443 -0.22 32.77 17.93
CA ILE A 443 -1.55 32.34 18.38
C ILE A 443 -2.57 33.49 18.28
N ALA A 444 -2.22 34.67 18.76
CA ALA A 444 -3.12 35.82 18.73
C ALA A 444 -3.50 36.20 17.28
N HIS A 445 -2.54 36.15 16.36
CA HIS A 445 -2.78 36.37 14.94
C HIS A 445 -3.71 35.32 14.36
N ALA A 446 -3.44 34.03 14.58
CA ALA A 446 -4.27 32.95 14.06
C ALA A 446 -5.71 33.00 14.60
N GLN A 447 -5.90 33.40 15.85
CA GLN A 447 -7.22 33.60 16.44
C GLN A 447 -7.96 34.78 15.83
N ALA A 448 -7.28 35.91 15.62
CA ALA A 448 -7.90 37.14 15.13
C ALA A 448 -8.16 37.13 13.61
N HIS A 449 -7.39 36.37 12.85
CA HIS A 449 -7.41 36.38 11.38
C HIS A 449 -7.65 34.98 10.80
N SER A 450 -8.34 34.10 11.53
CA SER A 450 -8.58 32.76 11.01
C SER A 450 -9.49 32.79 9.79
N ILE A 451 -9.07 32.15 8.70
CA ILE A 451 -9.88 32.04 7.48
C ILE A 451 -11.07 31.07 7.63
N VAL A 452 -11.09 30.28 8.70
CA VAL A 452 -12.17 29.34 9.03
C VAL A 452 -12.94 29.76 10.29
N ASP A 453 -12.93 31.04 10.66
CA ASP A 453 -13.62 31.51 11.86
C ASP A 453 -15.15 31.37 11.72
N ALA A 454 -15.72 30.42 12.45
CA ALA A 454 -17.15 30.16 12.48
C ALA A 454 -17.56 29.50 13.81
N PRO A 455 -18.82 29.65 14.27
CA PRO A 455 -19.23 29.20 15.60
C PRO A 455 -19.34 27.68 15.74
N THR A 456 -19.61 26.95 14.65
CA THR A 456 -19.83 25.49 14.68
C THR A 456 -18.71 24.74 13.94
N PRO A 457 -18.36 23.52 14.37
CA PRO A 457 -17.41 22.68 13.64
C PRO A 457 -17.76 22.50 12.16
N ALA A 458 -19.04 22.29 11.86
CA ALA A 458 -19.51 22.12 10.48
C ALA A 458 -19.23 23.35 9.61
N ALA A 459 -19.53 24.55 10.10
CA ALA A 459 -19.26 25.78 9.37
C ALA A 459 -17.75 26.03 9.18
N ARG A 460 -16.92 25.71 10.18
CA ARG A 460 -15.45 25.83 10.06
C ARG A 460 -14.88 24.85 9.04
N LEU A 461 -15.35 23.60 9.05
CA LEU A 461 -14.90 22.56 8.11
C LEU A 461 -15.39 22.83 6.69
N GLN A 462 -16.57 23.39 6.51
CA GLN A 462 -17.04 23.84 5.21
C GLN A 462 -16.19 25.01 4.70
N ALA A 463 -15.91 26.03 5.52
CA ALA A 463 -15.01 27.13 5.15
C ALA A 463 -13.61 26.61 4.78
N LEU A 464 -13.11 25.60 5.50
CA LEU A 464 -11.86 24.93 5.15
C LEU A 464 -11.95 24.21 3.80
N ALA A 465 -13.03 23.48 3.53
CA ALA A 465 -13.23 22.80 2.25
C ALA A 465 -13.24 23.79 1.08
N GLU A 466 -13.91 24.93 1.25
CA GLU A 466 -13.93 26.02 0.27
C GLU A 466 -12.52 26.58 0.03
N TYR A 467 -11.76 26.85 1.10
CA TYR A 467 -10.36 27.29 0.99
C TYR A 467 -9.44 26.27 0.31
N LEU A 468 -9.67 24.98 0.54
CA LEU A 468 -8.92 23.88 -0.07
C LEU A 468 -9.41 23.52 -1.48
N GLU A 469 -10.42 24.22 -2.00
CA GLU A 469 -11.05 23.96 -3.31
C GLU A 469 -11.63 22.53 -3.40
N LEU A 470 -12.22 22.03 -2.32
CA LEU A 470 -12.86 20.72 -2.24
C LEU A 470 -14.38 20.86 -2.36
N ASP A 471 -15.01 19.97 -3.14
CA ASP A 471 -16.47 19.89 -3.17
C ASP A 471 -17.00 19.34 -1.84
N TRP A 472 -17.53 20.24 -1.01
CA TRP A 472 -18.06 19.94 0.31
C TRP A 472 -19.22 18.94 0.26
N THR A 473 -20.14 19.08 -0.68
CA THR A 473 -21.34 18.24 -0.76
C THR A 473 -20.96 16.81 -1.15
N TRP A 474 -20.07 16.70 -2.14
CA TRP A 474 -19.50 15.41 -2.53
C TRP A 474 -18.74 14.77 -1.37
N LEU A 475 -17.86 15.52 -0.69
CA LEU A 475 -17.02 14.99 0.38
C LEU A 475 -17.85 14.47 1.57
N VAL A 476 -18.85 15.23 2.03
CA VAL A 476 -19.77 14.80 3.10
C VAL A 476 -20.52 13.53 2.70
N ALA A 477 -21.05 13.47 1.47
CA ALA A 477 -21.76 12.29 0.98
C ALA A 477 -20.85 11.05 0.90
N ARG A 478 -19.60 11.21 0.44
CA ARG A 478 -18.62 10.11 0.37
C ARG A 478 -18.15 9.66 1.75
N CYS A 479 -17.90 10.59 2.66
CA CYS A 479 -17.60 10.30 4.07
C CYS A 479 -18.74 9.56 4.76
N ARG A 480 -20.01 9.93 4.49
CA ARG A 480 -21.19 9.21 4.97
C ARG A 480 -21.23 7.77 4.48
N ALA A 481 -21.12 7.56 3.16
CA ALA A 481 -21.14 6.22 2.57
C ALA A 481 -20.03 5.31 3.11
N LEU A 482 -18.80 5.83 3.24
CA LEU A 482 -17.68 5.10 3.84
C LEU A 482 -17.85 4.88 5.34
N GLY A 483 -18.36 5.87 6.09
CA GLY A 483 -18.58 5.76 7.53
C GLY A 483 -19.68 4.75 7.90
N GLU A 484 -20.72 4.63 7.08
CA GLU A 484 -21.77 3.62 7.21
C GLU A 484 -21.26 2.21 6.86
N SER A 485 -20.49 2.08 5.78
CA SER A 485 -19.89 0.80 5.36
C SER A 485 -18.74 0.34 6.26
N GLY A 486 -18.04 1.28 6.88
CA GLY A 486 -16.74 1.09 7.53
C GLY A 486 -15.61 0.86 6.53
N ILE A 487 -14.36 1.15 6.90
CA ILE A 487 -13.21 1.10 5.97
C ILE A 487 -12.34 -0.16 6.10
N THR A 488 -12.62 -1.05 7.05
CA THR A 488 -11.73 -2.19 7.37
C THR A 488 -11.70 -3.31 6.32
N GLY A 489 -12.65 -3.33 5.38
CA GLY A 489 -12.62 -4.22 4.22
C GLY A 489 -11.78 -3.68 3.07
N MET A 490 -11.69 -2.36 2.96
CA MET A 490 -10.88 -1.65 1.97
C MET A 490 -9.42 -1.52 2.42
N LEU A 491 -9.23 -1.27 3.72
CA LEU A 491 -7.95 -0.88 4.31
C LEU A 491 -7.60 -1.78 5.49
N ARG A 492 -6.34 -2.21 5.54
CA ARG A 492 -5.81 -2.99 6.66
C ARG A 492 -4.37 -2.57 7.01
N PRO A 493 -4.13 -2.00 8.21
CA PRO A 493 -2.79 -1.85 8.74
C PRO A 493 -2.21 -3.23 9.10
N ARG A 494 -0.92 -3.41 8.86
CA ARG A 494 -0.14 -4.59 9.30
C ARG A 494 0.76 -4.24 10.49
N SER A 495 1.22 -3.00 10.57
CA SER A 495 1.94 -2.48 11.71
C SER A 495 1.01 -2.25 12.90
N ARG A 496 1.43 -2.68 14.08
CA ARG A 496 0.73 -2.44 15.37
C ARG A 496 0.64 -0.96 15.73
N HIS A 497 1.53 -0.14 15.16
CA HIS A 497 1.65 1.29 15.42
C HIS A 497 0.61 2.12 14.66
N LEU A 498 -0.10 1.50 13.71
CA LEU A 498 -1.16 2.13 12.95
C LEU A 498 -2.55 1.71 13.46
N THR A 499 -3.54 2.56 13.24
CA THR A 499 -4.94 2.30 13.55
C THR A 499 -5.87 2.93 12.51
N LEU A 500 -7.03 2.32 12.29
CA LEU A 500 -8.11 2.89 11.46
C LEU A 500 -9.24 3.47 12.30
N THR A 501 -9.23 3.27 13.62
CA THR A 501 -10.34 3.67 14.51
C THR A 501 -10.63 5.16 14.45
N ALA A 502 -9.58 5.99 14.53
CA ALA A 502 -9.71 7.45 14.50
C ALA A 502 -10.27 7.95 13.16
N LEU A 503 -9.73 7.40 12.06
CA LEU A 503 -10.16 7.72 10.71
C LEU A 503 -11.63 7.31 10.48
N ASP A 504 -12.02 6.10 10.89
CA ASP A 504 -13.38 5.60 10.76
C ASP A 504 -14.40 6.44 11.57
N GLN A 505 -14.01 6.92 12.76
CA GLN A 505 -14.80 7.88 13.55
C GLN A 505 -14.90 9.26 12.86
N THR A 506 -13.80 9.74 12.29
CA THR A 506 -13.73 11.02 11.57
C THR A 506 -14.63 11.02 10.32
N LEU A 507 -14.62 9.92 9.55
CA LEU A 507 -15.50 9.77 8.39
C LEU A 507 -16.98 9.82 8.79
N ARG A 508 -17.36 9.15 9.90
CA ARG A 508 -18.73 9.25 10.43
C ARG A 508 -19.09 10.64 10.93
N PHE A 509 -18.15 11.33 11.59
CA PHE A 509 -18.34 12.69 12.07
C PHE A 509 -18.63 13.67 10.92
N LEU A 510 -17.82 13.64 9.86
CA LEU A 510 -18.05 14.44 8.66
C LEU A 510 -19.32 14.01 7.91
N GLY A 511 -19.56 12.70 7.79
CA GLY A 511 -20.74 12.18 7.10
C GLY A 511 -22.06 12.53 7.78
N ALA A 512 -22.04 12.83 9.08
CA ALA A 512 -23.21 13.26 9.85
C ALA A 512 -23.52 14.76 9.73
N MET A 513 -22.70 15.54 9.02
CA MET A 513 -22.90 16.98 8.81
C MET A 513 -23.99 17.31 7.79
#